data_AF-A0A2L2X621-F1
#
_entry.id   AF-A0A2L2X621-F1
#
_cell.length_a   1.000
_cell.length_b   1.000
_cell.length_c   1.000
_cell.angle_alpha   90.00
_cell.angle_beta   90.00
_cell.angle_gamma   90.00
#
_symmetry.space_group_name_H-M   'P 1'
#
loop_
_entity.id
_entity.type
_entity.pdbx_description
1 polymer ?
#
loop_
_entity_poly.entity_id
_entity_poly.type
_entity_poly.pdbx_seq_one_letter_code
_entity_poly.pdbx_strand_id
1 'polypeptide(L)'
;MSGYLNKEEIRQWRSSLEKITLEEFAQRLGKTLKEEKQTNDIVDLVLKNESSSARTTTSDSASKKENVLKLAQKSIDMQNTMPKTAAKDSAQAPVDAPKQESKVKLEDLNITPKKPLTEREATVLSVFLDNKDKIVYAKDLGDTLDLPTDYVYKYIKNLRAKIGQDILENAAKGGYRISEKIIIK
;
A
#
# COMPACT_ATOMS: atom_id res chain seq x y z
N MET A 1 -5.18 27.12 -22.51
CA MET A 1 -3.99 26.73 -21.73
C MET A 1 -4.47 26.16 -20.40
N SER A 2 -3.93 25.03 -19.94
CA SER A 2 -4.30 24.43 -18.66
C SER A 2 -4.02 25.42 -17.52
N GLY A 3 -5.02 25.69 -16.68
CA GLY A 3 -4.86 26.50 -15.46
C GLY A 3 -4.05 25.82 -14.36
N TYR A 4 -3.67 24.55 -14.57
CA TYR A 4 -2.90 23.72 -13.63
C TYR A 4 -1.45 23.55 -14.07
N LEU A 5 -0.57 23.30 -13.08
CA LEU A 5 0.83 22.93 -13.29
C LEU A 5 0.98 21.73 -14.23
N ASN A 6 1.86 21.87 -15.22
CA ASN A 6 2.24 20.78 -16.10
C ASN A 6 3.41 19.97 -15.51
N LYS A 7 3.64 18.77 -16.04
CA LYS A 7 4.67 17.84 -15.55
C LYS A 7 6.07 18.45 -15.51
N GLU A 8 6.39 19.32 -16.47
CA GLU A 8 7.68 20.01 -16.56
C GLU A 8 7.84 21.06 -15.45
N GLU A 9 6.79 21.81 -15.16
CA GLU A 9 6.78 22.82 -14.10
C GLU A 9 6.88 22.16 -12.72
N ILE A 10 6.19 21.03 -12.51
CA ILE A 10 6.34 20.24 -11.27
C ILE A 10 7.77 19.69 -11.15
N ARG A 11 8.40 19.31 -12.26
CA ARG A 11 9.80 18.88 -12.27
C ARG A 11 10.75 20.02 -11.90
N GLN A 12 10.51 21.22 -12.43
CA GLN A 12 11.25 22.43 -12.10
C GLN A 12 11.14 22.79 -10.62
N TRP A 13 9.92 22.74 -10.06
CA TRP A 13 9.70 22.93 -8.62
C TRP A 13 10.50 21.93 -7.78
N ARG A 14 10.45 20.63 -8.13
CA ARG A 14 11.23 19.59 -7.42
C ARG A 14 12.74 19.75 -7.52
N SER A 15 13.23 20.33 -8.61
CA SER A 15 14.65 20.63 -8.79
C SER A 15 15.07 21.98 -8.21
N SER A 16 14.11 22.82 -7.80
CA SER A 16 14.40 24.12 -7.21
C SER A 16 14.99 23.93 -5.82
N LEU A 17 16.04 24.70 -5.52
CA LEU A 17 16.59 24.80 -4.17
C LEU A 17 15.78 25.78 -3.30
N GLU A 18 14.78 26.46 -3.88
CA GLU A 18 13.86 27.33 -3.16
C GLU A 18 12.95 26.48 -2.24
N LYS A 19 12.83 26.88 -0.98
CA LYS A 19 11.92 26.24 0.00
C LYS A 19 10.50 26.77 -0.13
N ILE A 20 9.95 26.70 -1.34
CA ILE A 20 8.59 27.17 -1.64
C ILE A 20 7.63 25.99 -1.73
N THR A 21 6.39 26.22 -1.31
CA THR A 21 5.34 25.20 -1.44
C THR A 21 4.92 25.04 -2.90
N LEU A 22 4.34 23.89 -3.24
CA LEU A 22 3.85 23.64 -4.60
C LEU A 22 2.75 24.64 -5.00
N GLU A 23 1.96 25.10 -4.02
CA GLU A 23 0.92 26.11 -4.18
C GLU A 23 1.49 27.49 -4.48
N GLU A 24 2.53 27.90 -3.76
CA GLU A 24 3.22 29.18 -3.97
C GLU A 24 3.93 29.20 -5.34
N PHE A 25 4.53 28.08 -5.75
CA PHE A 25 5.08 27.93 -7.09
C PHE A 25 4.00 28.00 -8.18
N ALA A 26 2.80 27.44 -7.93
CA ALA A 26 1.65 27.57 -8.81
C ALA A 26 1.23 29.03 -8.95
N GLN A 27 1.07 29.73 -7.82
CA GLN A 27 0.67 31.14 -7.75
C GLN A 27 1.65 32.05 -8.50
N ARG A 28 2.96 31.81 -8.38
CA ARG A 28 4.01 32.55 -9.11
C ARG A 28 3.90 32.39 -10.63
N LEU A 29 3.46 31.22 -11.10
CA LEU A 29 3.20 30.94 -12.51
C LEU A 29 1.79 31.37 -12.95
N GLY A 30 1.00 31.99 -12.05
CA GLY A 30 -0.40 32.37 -12.33
C GLY A 30 -1.35 31.18 -12.49
N LYS A 31 -0.97 30.02 -11.94
CA LYS A 31 -1.71 28.76 -12.03
C LYS A 31 -2.31 28.39 -10.68
N THR A 32 -3.49 27.77 -10.70
CA THR A 32 -4.13 27.28 -9.49
C THR A 32 -3.80 25.80 -9.31
N LEU A 33 -3.67 25.37 -8.05
CA LEU A 33 -3.64 23.94 -7.75
C LEU A 33 -5.03 23.36 -8.03
N LYS A 34 -5.10 22.07 -8.37
CA LYS A 34 -6.39 21.41 -8.53
C LYS A 34 -7.13 21.46 -7.19
N GLU A 35 -8.29 22.10 -7.19
CA GLU A 35 -9.18 22.11 -6.02
C GLU A 35 -9.39 20.68 -5.54
N GLU A 36 -9.42 20.51 -4.23
CA GLU A 36 -9.73 19.21 -3.63
C GLU A 36 -11.03 18.69 -4.24
N LYS A 37 -11.00 17.43 -4.66
CA LYS A 37 -12.20 16.80 -5.22
C LYS A 37 -13.32 16.92 -4.18
N GLN A 38 -14.48 17.43 -4.59
CA GLN A 38 -15.65 17.42 -3.73
C GLN A 38 -15.93 15.98 -3.28
N THR A 39 -15.84 15.76 -1.98
CA THR A 39 -16.20 14.49 -1.36
C THR A 39 -17.72 14.40 -1.26
N ASN A 40 -18.26 13.29 -1.79
CA ASN A 40 -19.68 12.91 -1.63
C ASN A 40 -19.88 12.01 -0.40
N ASP A 41 -18.98 12.08 0.58
CA ASP A 41 -19.12 11.36 1.84
C ASP A 41 -20.13 12.09 2.73
N ILE A 42 -21.04 11.35 3.35
CA ILE A 42 -22.05 11.86 4.26
C ILE A 42 -21.38 12.58 5.45
N VAL A 43 -20.27 12.06 5.95
CA VAL A 43 -19.54 12.67 7.06
C VAL A 43 -19.05 14.06 6.67
N ASP A 44 -18.37 14.18 5.54
CA ASP A 44 -17.86 15.46 5.05
C ASP A 44 -18.98 16.45 4.72
N LEU A 45 -20.10 15.98 4.16
CA LEU A 45 -21.27 16.82 3.89
C LEU A 45 -21.89 17.37 5.17
N VAL A 46 -22.00 16.54 6.22
CA VAL A 46 -22.53 16.96 7.53
C VAL A 46 -21.63 18.01 8.19
N LEU A 47 -20.31 17.79 8.17
CA LEU A 47 -19.33 18.75 8.72
C LEU A 47 -19.23 20.05 7.89
N LYS A 48 -19.29 20.00 6.56
CA LYS A 48 -19.33 21.21 5.71
C LYS A 48 -20.60 22.03 5.92
N ASN A 49 -21.70 21.36 6.25
CA ASN A 49 -22.95 22.04 6.55
C ASN A 49 -22.93 22.72 7.93
N GLU A 50 -22.13 22.23 8.90
CA GLU A 50 -21.88 22.91 10.18
C GLU A 50 -21.22 24.28 9.98
N SER A 51 -20.15 24.34 9.17
CA SER A 51 -19.43 25.58 8.89
C SER A 51 -20.25 26.60 8.07
N SER A 52 -21.28 26.12 7.35
CA SER A 52 -22.17 26.94 6.54
C SER A 52 -23.48 27.33 7.26
N SER A 53 -23.97 26.50 8.19
CA SER A 53 -25.25 26.67 8.91
C SER A 53 -25.07 27.28 10.31
N ALA A 54 -24.48 28.48 10.40
CA ALA A 54 -24.67 29.35 11.56
C ALA A 54 -26.01 30.12 11.52
N ARG A 55 -26.88 29.85 10.53
CA ARG A 55 -28.17 30.54 10.37
C ARG A 55 -29.33 29.58 10.50
N THR A 56 -30.03 29.73 11.63
CA THR A 56 -31.41 29.31 11.93
C THR A 56 -31.67 27.82 12.05
N THR A 57 -31.97 27.32 13.27
CA THR A 57 -33.05 26.35 13.46
C THR A 57 -33.64 26.39 14.86
N THR A 58 -34.95 26.17 14.91
CA THR A 58 -35.83 26.05 16.07
C THR A 58 -35.49 24.85 16.98
N SER A 59 -35.79 25.01 18.27
CA SER A 59 -35.30 24.23 19.42
C SER A 59 -35.49 22.71 19.37
N ASP A 60 -36.53 22.18 18.74
CA ASP A 60 -36.79 20.73 18.69
C ASP A 60 -35.89 19.97 17.71
N SER A 61 -35.31 20.66 16.73
CA SER A 61 -34.41 20.07 15.73
C SER A 61 -32.93 20.13 16.14
N ALA A 62 -32.60 20.85 17.22
CA ALA A 62 -31.24 21.01 17.71
C ALA A 62 -30.69 19.73 18.34
N SER A 63 -31.48 19.05 19.18
CA SER A 63 -31.05 17.85 19.92
C SER A 63 -30.73 16.66 18.99
N LYS A 64 -31.50 16.46 17.92
CA LYS A 64 -31.22 15.42 16.92
C LYS A 64 -29.96 15.73 16.09
N LYS A 65 -29.72 17.01 15.77
CA LYS A 65 -28.51 17.44 15.04
C LYS A 65 -27.24 17.24 15.87
N GLU A 66 -27.28 17.58 17.16
CA GLU A 66 -26.16 17.35 18.08
C GLU A 66 -25.75 15.88 18.16
N ASN A 67 -26.71 14.96 18.16
CA ASN A 67 -26.43 13.53 18.20
C ASN A 67 -25.77 13.03 16.91
N VAL A 68 -26.20 13.53 15.75
CA VAL A 68 -25.60 13.19 14.44
C VAL A 68 -24.17 13.76 14.32
N LEU A 69 -23.95 14.98 14.81
CA LEU A 69 -22.62 15.62 14.83
C LEU A 69 -21.64 14.87 15.74
N LYS A 70 -22.07 14.50 16.95
CA LYS A 70 -21.26 13.70 17.89
C LYS A 70 -20.90 12.34 17.29
N LEU A 71 -21.82 11.72 16.55
CA LEU A 71 -21.56 10.45 15.88
C LEU A 71 -20.56 10.59 14.71
N ALA A 72 -20.66 11.68 13.93
CA ALA A 72 -19.72 11.98 12.85
C ALA A 72 -18.30 12.24 13.39
N GLN A 73 -18.16 13.07 14.42
CA GLN A 73 -16.87 13.34 15.07
C GLN A 73 -16.24 12.07 15.66
N LYS A 74 -17.05 11.26 16.36
CA LYS A 74 -16.60 9.97 16.92
C LYS A 74 -16.08 9.00 15.85
N SER A 75 -16.64 9.06 14.64
CA SER A 75 -16.21 8.23 13.52
C SER A 75 -14.81 8.63 13.01
N ILE A 76 -14.51 9.93 13.01
CA ILE A 76 -13.19 10.49 12.65
C ILE A 76 -12.15 10.18 13.73
N ASP A 77 -12.51 10.34 15.00
CA ASP A 77 -11.61 10.01 16.11
C ASP A 77 -11.26 8.53 16.12
N MET A 78 -12.22 7.66 15.77
CA MET A 78 -11.99 6.23 15.64
C MET A 78 -11.08 5.89 14.45
N GLN A 79 -11.19 6.62 13.33
CA GLN A 79 -10.24 6.49 12.21
C GLN A 79 -8.83 6.99 12.54
N ASN A 80 -8.71 8.03 13.37
CA ASN A 80 -7.43 8.59 13.80
C ASN A 80 -6.74 7.76 14.90
N THR A 81 -7.52 7.05 15.73
CA THR A 81 -7.01 6.21 16.84
C THR A 81 -6.79 4.76 16.46
N MET A 82 -7.37 4.27 15.36
CA MET A 82 -6.96 2.98 14.80
C MET A 82 -5.55 3.09 14.22
N PRO A 83 -4.67 2.09 14.43
CA PRO A 83 -3.36 2.06 13.81
C PRO A 83 -3.55 2.05 12.29
N LYS A 84 -3.20 3.18 11.67
CA LYS A 84 -3.13 3.34 10.23
C LYS A 84 -2.10 2.32 9.74
N THR A 85 -2.55 1.13 9.32
CA THR A 85 -1.72 0.20 8.55
C THR A 85 -1.49 0.88 7.19
N ALA A 86 -0.50 1.77 7.19
CA ALA A 86 -0.08 2.56 6.07
C ALA A 86 0.62 1.64 5.06
N ALA A 87 0.00 1.51 3.89
CA ALA A 87 0.73 1.22 2.67
C ALA A 87 1.01 2.55 1.96
N LYS A 88 2.31 2.92 1.89
CA LYS A 88 2.97 4.00 1.11
C LYS A 88 2.70 5.45 1.56
N ASP A 89 3.68 6.35 1.72
CA ASP A 89 4.91 6.57 0.94
C ASP A 89 6.14 6.98 1.79
N SER A 90 7.30 6.79 1.18
CA SER A 90 8.69 7.03 1.60
C SER A 90 9.04 8.39 2.25
N ALA A 91 9.88 8.38 3.30
CA ALA A 91 11.16 9.13 3.43
C ALA A 91 11.76 9.01 4.86
N GLN A 92 13.02 8.51 4.95
CA GLN A 92 14.16 8.84 5.86
C GLN A 92 13.89 9.27 7.33
N ALA A 93 14.55 8.82 8.41
CA ALA A 93 15.90 8.30 8.75
C ALA A 93 15.81 7.78 10.24
N PRO A 94 16.84 7.22 10.94
CA PRO A 94 18.27 7.13 10.69
C PRO A 94 18.86 5.71 10.70
N VAL A 95 19.97 5.57 10.00
CA VAL A 95 20.85 4.40 9.99
C VAL A 95 21.79 4.48 11.19
N ASP A 96 21.59 3.65 12.21
CA ASP A 96 22.66 3.28 13.13
C ASP A 96 22.40 1.89 13.74
N ALA A 97 23.27 0.94 13.35
CA ALA A 97 23.61 -0.33 14.00
C ALA A 97 22.53 -1.46 14.10
N PRO A 98 22.95 -2.72 14.32
CA PRO A 98 23.28 -3.67 13.27
C PRO A 98 22.39 -4.93 13.35
N LYS A 99 21.67 -5.28 12.28
CA LYS A 99 20.94 -6.56 12.21
C LYS A 99 21.38 -7.39 11.01
N GLN A 100 22.41 -8.18 11.31
CA GLN A 100 22.50 -9.61 11.06
C GLN A 100 21.92 -10.08 9.73
N GLU A 101 22.85 -10.30 8.81
CA GLU A 101 22.86 -11.37 7.82
C GLU A 101 22.04 -12.59 8.25
N SER A 102 20.78 -12.67 7.83
CA SER A 102 20.16 -13.98 7.62
C SER A 102 20.56 -14.45 6.23
N LYS A 103 21.75 -15.04 6.15
CA LYS A 103 22.16 -15.90 5.03
C LYS A 103 21.13 -17.03 4.93
N VAL A 104 20.11 -16.82 4.12
CA VAL A 104 19.30 -17.93 3.62
C VAL A 104 20.20 -18.68 2.65
N LYS A 105 20.59 -19.89 3.02
CA LYS A 105 21.38 -20.81 2.18
C LYS A 105 20.60 -21.05 0.88
N LEU A 106 21.00 -20.37 -0.19
CA LEU A 106 20.43 -20.45 -1.54
C LEU A 106 20.96 -21.65 -2.34
N GLU A 107 21.58 -22.63 -1.67
CA GLU A 107 22.52 -23.55 -2.33
C GLU A 107 21.87 -24.84 -2.88
N ASP A 108 20.62 -25.16 -2.52
CA ASP A 108 20.12 -26.51 -2.82
C ASP A 108 19.34 -26.66 -4.14
N LEU A 109 19.02 -25.59 -4.88
CA LEU A 109 18.19 -25.73 -6.10
C LEU A 109 18.62 -24.91 -7.33
N ASN A 110 19.75 -24.21 -7.30
CA ASN A 110 20.26 -23.48 -8.46
C ASN A 110 19.19 -22.56 -9.13
N ILE A 111 18.27 -22.01 -8.32
CA ILE A 111 17.23 -21.09 -8.80
C ILE A 111 17.89 -19.73 -8.90
N THR A 112 18.39 -19.37 -10.09
CA THR A 112 18.90 -18.03 -10.35
C THR A 112 17.73 -17.11 -10.67
N PRO A 113 17.29 -16.23 -9.75
CA PRO A 113 16.20 -15.33 -10.07
C PRO A 113 16.66 -14.39 -11.19
N LYS A 114 15.90 -14.32 -12.28
CA LYS A 114 16.23 -13.45 -13.43
C LYS A 114 16.15 -11.96 -13.06
N LYS A 115 15.47 -11.64 -11.95
CA LYS A 115 15.22 -10.29 -11.43
C LYS A 115 15.29 -10.31 -9.90
N PRO A 116 15.69 -9.21 -9.24
CA PRO A 116 15.73 -9.16 -7.78
C PRO A 116 14.35 -9.45 -7.17
N LEU A 117 14.30 -10.36 -6.19
CA LEU A 117 13.10 -10.64 -5.40
C LEU A 117 12.92 -9.56 -4.34
N THR A 118 11.67 -9.23 -4.06
CA THR A 118 11.32 -8.39 -2.91
C THR A 118 11.38 -9.23 -1.63
N GLU A 119 11.66 -8.63 -0.48
CA GLU A 119 11.75 -9.33 0.82
C GLU A 119 10.56 -10.26 1.09
N ARG A 120 9.33 -9.77 0.85
CA ARG A 120 8.09 -10.56 1.00
C ARG A 120 8.03 -11.78 0.08
N GLU A 121 8.51 -11.63 -1.16
CA GLU A 121 8.57 -12.74 -2.12
C GLU A 121 9.63 -13.76 -1.72
N ALA A 122 10.76 -13.30 -1.17
CA ALA A 122 11.81 -14.17 -0.66
C ALA A 122 11.34 -15.01 0.54
N THR A 123 10.55 -14.43 1.45
CA THR A 123 9.94 -15.18 2.57
C THR A 123 8.93 -16.22 2.08
N VAL A 124 8.09 -15.86 1.10
CA VAL A 124 7.16 -16.83 0.50
C VAL A 124 7.95 -17.97 -0.16
N LEU A 125 9.01 -17.63 -0.90
CA LEU A 125 9.88 -18.62 -1.55
C LEU A 125 10.60 -19.51 -0.54
N SER A 126 11.07 -18.98 0.61
CA SER A 126 11.74 -19.79 1.63
C SER A 126 10.79 -20.85 2.20
N VAL A 127 9.53 -20.51 2.47
CA VAL A 127 8.54 -21.49 2.93
C VAL A 127 8.30 -22.58 1.88
N PHE A 128 8.30 -22.23 0.59
CA PHE A 128 8.23 -23.24 -0.47
C PHE A 128 9.49 -24.12 -0.55
N LEU A 129 10.68 -23.54 -0.33
CA LEU A 129 11.94 -24.27 -0.29
C LEU A 129 12.06 -25.21 0.92
N ASP A 130 11.43 -24.86 2.04
CA ASP A 130 11.32 -25.74 3.20
C ASP A 130 10.33 -26.89 2.95
N ASN A 131 9.44 -26.75 1.96
CA ASN A 131 8.34 -27.67 1.64
C ASN A 131 8.40 -28.18 0.17
N LYS A 132 9.58 -28.59 -0.31
CA LYS A 132 9.81 -28.95 -1.73
C LYS A 132 8.85 -30.02 -2.25
N ASP A 133 8.57 -31.05 -1.46
CA ASP A 133 7.71 -32.18 -1.85
C ASP A 133 6.25 -32.05 -1.43
N LYS A 134 5.90 -30.99 -0.70
CA LYS A 134 4.56 -30.82 -0.14
C LYS A 134 3.77 -29.80 -0.95
N ILE A 135 2.47 -30.08 -1.07
CA ILE A 135 1.53 -29.11 -1.61
C ILE A 135 1.30 -28.06 -0.54
N VAL A 136 1.73 -26.83 -0.83
CA VAL A 136 1.52 -25.69 0.06
C VAL A 136 0.31 -24.91 -0.44
N TYR A 137 -0.68 -24.69 0.44
CA TYR A 137 -1.87 -23.93 0.12
C TYR A 137 -1.67 -22.45 0.38
N ALA A 138 -2.28 -21.61 -0.46
CA ALA A 138 -2.21 -20.16 -0.30
C ALA A 138 -2.84 -19.68 1.02
N LYS A 139 -3.83 -20.42 1.53
CA LYS A 139 -4.47 -20.14 2.82
C LYS A 139 -3.49 -20.32 3.97
N ASP A 140 -2.87 -21.50 4.06
CA ASP A 140 -1.90 -21.85 5.10
C ASP A 140 -0.66 -20.92 5.07
N LEU A 141 -0.23 -20.51 3.88
CA LEU A 141 0.82 -19.49 3.71
C LEU A 141 0.40 -18.12 4.24
N GLY A 142 -0.84 -17.73 3.98
CA GLY A 142 -1.40 -16.48 4.50
C GLY A 142 -1.41 -16.48 6.02
N ASP A 143 -1.88 -17.58 6.62
CA ASP A 143 -1.94 -17.74 8.08
C ASP A 143 -0.53 -17.76 8.70
N THR A 144 0.45 -18.41 8.07
CA THR A 144 1.83 -18.50 8.57
C THR A 144 2.56 -17.16 8.52
N LEU A 145 2.33 -16.38 7.46
CA LEU A 145 3.02 -15.11 7.23
C LEU A 145 2.23 -13.89 7.75
N ASP A 146 1.04 -14.12 8.32
CA ASP A 146 0.07 -13.07 8.70
C ASP A 146 -0.26 -12.12 7.54
N LEU A 147 -0.50 -12.72 6.36
CA LEU A 147 -0.79 -12.01 5.12
C LEU A 147 -2.17 -12.41 4.57
N PRO A 148 -2.95 -11.46 4.03
CA PRO A 148 -4.20 -11.81 3.36
C PRO A 148 -3.92 -12.71 2.14
N THR A 149 -4.78 -13.68 1.92
CA THR A 149 -4.62 -14.70 0.86
C THR A 149 -4.47 -14.08 -0.54
N ASP A 150 -5.13 -12.95 -0.80
CA ASP A 150 -5.00 -12.20 -2.07
C ASP A 150 -3.57 -11.74 -2.35
N TYR A 151 -2.84 -11.33 -1.31
CA TYR A 151 -1.44 -10.94 -1.43
C TYR A 151 -0.55 -12.15 -1.68
N VAL A 152 -0.85 -13.30 -1.09
CA VAL A 152 -0.12 -14.56 -1.34
C VAL A 152 -0.21 -14.92 -2.83
N TYR A 153 -1.40 -14.88 -3.44
CA TYR A 153 -1.55 -15.12 -4.88
C TYR A 153 -0.79 -14.11 -5.74
N LYS A 154 -0.78 -12.83 -5.34
CA LYS A 154 0.00 -11.79 -6.03
C LYS A 154 1.50 -12.08 -5.97
N TYR A 155 2.03 -12.48 -4.81
CA TYR A 155 3.45 -12.81 -4.67
C TYR A 155 3.83 -14.08 -5.41
N ILE A 156 2.98 -15.10 -5.40
CA ILE A 156 3.16 -16.32 -6.20
C ILE A 156 3.21 -15.99 -7.70
N LYS A 157 2.31 -15.13 -8.18
CA LYS A 157 2.30 -14.65 -9.58
C LYS A 157 3.59 -13.92 -9.94
N ASN A 158 4.08 -13.04 -9.06
CA ASN A 158 5.34 -12.34 -9.27
C ASN A 158 6.55 -13.29 -9.22
N LEU A 159 6.57 -14.22 -8.27
CA LEU A 159 7.60 -15.25 -8.14
C LEU A 159 7.71 -16.04 -9.44
N ARG A 160 6.60 -16.56 -9.97
CA ARG A 160 6.56 -17.23 -11.28
C ARG A 160 7.16 -16.40 -12.41
N ALA A 161 6.95 -15.08 -12.41
CA ALA A 161 7.54 -14.20 -13.40
C ALA A 161 9.07 -13.97 -13.21
N LYS A 162 9.59 -14.16 -11.99
CA LYS A 162 11.01 -13.91 -11.63
C LYS A 162 11.88 -15.17 -11.64
N ILE A 163 11.39 -16.29 -11.09
CA ILE A 163 12.10 -17.58 -11.03
C ILE A 163 11.77 -18.49 -12.21
N GLY A 164 10.63 -18.27 -12.88
CA GLY A 164 10.16 -19.07 -14.02
C GLY A 164 8.91 -19.87 -13.68
N GLN A 165 7.98 -19.97 -14.64
CA GLN A 165 6.72 -20.70 -14.46
C GLN A 165 6.93 -22.21 -14.28
N ASP A 166 8.03 -22.76 -14.78
CA ASP A 166 8.32 -24.21 -14.81
C ASP A 166 8.82 -24.76 -13.47
N ILE A 167 9.20 -23.90 -12.52
CA ILE A 167 9.71 -24.27 -11.18
C ILE A 167 8.57 -24.35 -10.16
N LEU A 168 7.48 -23.60 -10.36
CA LEU A 168 6.36 -23.54 -9.40
C LEU A 168 5.06 -24.01 -10.05
N GLU A 169 4.82 -25.31 -9.93
CA GLU A 169 3.65 -25.98 -10.50
C GLU A 169 2.38 -25.75 -9.67
N ASN A 170 1.24 -25.77 -10.38
CA ASN A 170 -0.07 -25.82 -9.75
C ASN A 170 -0.37 -27.26 -9.33
N ALA A 171 -0.73 -27.44 -8.07
CA ALA A 171 -1.17 -28.72 -7.52
C ALA A 171 -2.70 -28.77 -7.37
N ALA A 172 -3.20 -29.85 -6.78
CA ALA A 172 -4.63 -30.04 -6.56
C ALA A 172 -5.23 -28.92 -5.68
N LYS A 173 -6.49 -28.58 -5.94
CA LYS A 173 -7.31 -27.63 -5.14
C LYS A 173 -6.67 -26.24 -4.93
N GLY A 174 -5.86 -25.78 -5.89
CA GLY A 174 -5.25 -24.45 -5.83
C GLY A 174 -4.03 -24.35 -4.91
N GLY A 175 -3.44 -25.49 -4.53
CA GLY A 175 -2.13 -25.53 -3.90
C GLY A 175 -0.99 -25.36 -4.92
N TYR A 176 0.20 -25.10 -4.41
CA TYR A 176 1.42 -24.90 -5.19
C TYR A 176 2.51 -25.79 -4.66
N ARG A 177 3.37 -26.30 -5.54
CA ARG A 177 4.56 -27.09 -5.18
C ARG A 177 5.75 -26.67 -6.03
N ILE A 178 6.95 -26.79 -5.49
CA ILE A 178 8.16 -26.63 -6.28
C ILE A 178 8.39 -27.91 -7.06
N SER A 179 8.51 -27.80 -8.38
CA SER A 179 8.98 -28.89 -9.24
C SER A 179 10.50 -28.86 -9.26
N GLU A 180 11.12 -29.90 -8.69
CA GLU A 180 12.53 -30.16 -8.91
C GLU A 180 12.71 -30.70 -10.33
N LYS A 181 12.62 -29.83 -11.35
CA LYS A 181 13.25 -30.16 -12.62
C LYS A 181 14.75 -30.02 -12.43
N ILE A 182 15.41 -31.18 -12.31
CA ILE A 182 16.86 -31.31 -12.43
C ILE A 182 17.26 -30.60 -13.72
N ILE A 183 17.91 -29.45 -13.60
CA ILE A 183 18.59 -28.82 -14.73
C ILE A 183 19.78 -29.74 -15.03
N ILE A 184 19.56 -30.71 -15.91
CA ILE A 184 20.66 -31.46 -16.52
C ILE A 184 21.40 -30.42 -17.38
N LYS A 185 22.57 -30.02 -16.89
CA LYS A 185 23.55 -29.24 -17.67
C LYS A 185 24.22 -30.12 -18.71
#